data_AF-A0A133YXL8-F1
#
_entry.id   AF-A0A133YXL8-F1
#
_cell.length_a   1.000
_cell.length_b   1.000
_cell.length_c   1.000
_cell.angle_alpha   90.00
_cell.angle_beta   90.00
_cell.angle_gamma   90.00
#
_symmetry.space_group_name_H-M   'P 1'
#
loop_
_entity.id
_entity.type
_entity.pdbx_description
1 polymer ?
#
loop_
_entity_poly.entity_id
_entity_poly.type
_entity_poly.pdbx_seq_one_letter_code
_entity_poly.pdbx_strand_id
1 'polypeptide(L)'
;MNTKLHLFCAVFLCLAIEWNAALAADLAAGVPKAVETNFENGAYETATTLSTESGNEIQQADLVIVKILLDCNGLGYPKSNAQSRIALKKIYDDPQNHSKEELENARQAYLDDTDVEKPKNGERYTIKFYGYDQKAFLLDYTGGKVSTHVVTSGEQPGESACFKAQVLPNGKIAFQTADKKYLSYPTKSPAPTWLTGFSVNGVTDNLDESVNGLELQKAGKGTKVKSENFLNLFGKFFIKSKRGNRTDTNQEVQGFWMLDIVKNSFDGTDVPFFNEQLSSVILIEPVKVANGIQHIDELAKRTGENRIYTLFGQRIFVKKLSDLPRGIYIVNGKKVLVK
;
A
#
# COMPACT_ATOMS: atom_id res chain seq x y z
N MET A 1 -0.21 -33.93 23.02
CA MET A 1 0.74 -32.83 23.27
C MET A 1 1.34 -32.40 21.94
N ASN A 2 0.93 -31.24 21.42
CA ASN A 2 1.29 -30.77 20.09
C ASN A 2 2.20 -29.53 20.23
N THR A 3 3.50 -29.77 20.36
CA THR A 3 4.55 -28.74 20.56
C THR A 3 4.69 -27.75 19.40
N LYS A 4 4.08 -28.03 18.24
CA LYS A 4 4.06 -27.11 17.09
C LYS A 4 3.06 -25.95 17.25
N LEU A 5 2.00 -26.11 18.05
CA LEU A 5 0.98 -25.07 18.25
C LEU A 5 1.46 -23.98 19.23
N HIS A 6 2.24 -24.36 20.24
CA HIS A 6 2.82 -23.42 21.20
C HIS A 6 3.95 -22.56 20.59
N LEU A 7 4.69 -23.11 19.62
CA LEU A 7 5.73 -22.35 18.90
C LEU A 7 5.10 -21.31 17.96
N PHE A 8 3.92 -21.60 17.38
CA PHE A 8 3.16 -20.65 16.55
C PHE A 8 2.61 -19.48 17.40
N CYS A 9 2.00 -19.74 18.55
CA CYS A 9 1.49 -18.67 19.42
C CYS A 9 2.60 -17.78 20.01
N ALA A 10 3.76 -18.34 20.34
CA ALA A 10 4.87 -17.58 20.91
C ALA A 10 5.53 -16.63 19.88
N VAL A 11 5.63 -17.03 18.61
CA VAL A 11 6.18 -16.17 17.54
C VAL A 11 5.21 -15.02 17.22
N PHE A 12 3.90 -15.26 17.22
CA PHE A 12 2.90 -14.21 17.05
C PHE A 12 2.84 -13.22 18.23
N LEU A 13 3.03 -13.69 19.48
CA LEU A 13 3.10 -12.80 20.64
C LEU A 13 4.36 -11.93 20.61
N CYS A 14 5.52 -12.48 20.23
CA CYS A 14 6.77 -11.71 20.14
C CYS A 14 6.74 -10.66 19.01
N LEU A 15 6.14 -10.99 17.85
CA LEU A 15 5.96 -10.04 16.75
C LEU A 15 4.96 -8.92 17.10
N ALA A 16 3.94 -9.20 17.92
CA ALA A 16 3.03 -8.17 18.43
C ALA A 16 3.71 -7.21 19.42
N ILE A 17 4.69 -7.67 20.20
CA ILE A 17 5.45 -6.83 21.16
C ILE A 17 6.41 -5.89 20.41
N GLU A 18 7.08 -6.35 19.36
CA GLU A 18 7.93 -5.47 18.52
C GLU A 18 7.10 -4.51 17.65
N TRP A 19 5.91 -4.92 17.19
CA TRP A 19 4.97 -4.03 16.51
C TRP A 19 4.40 -2.92 17.40
N ASN A 20 4.20 -3.16 18.69
CA ASN A 20 3.73 -2.11 19.61
C ASN A 20 4.72 -0.94 19.74
N ALA A 21 6.03 -1.14 19.53
CA ALA A 21 7.00 -0.05 19.57
C ALA A 21 7.02 0.77 18.26
N ALA A 22 6.89 0.12 17.10
CA ALA A 22 6.90 0.79 15.80
C ALA A 22 5.58 1.48 15.46
N LEU A 23 4.43 0.88 15.82
CA LEU A 23 3.11 1.50 15.64
C LEU A 23 2.85 2.62 16.65
N ALA A 24 3.39 2.53 17.88
CA ALA A 24 3.26 3.59 18.88
C ALA A 24 4.04 4.86 18.49
N ALA A 25 5.15 4.75 17.77
CA ALA A 25 5.90 5.92 17.28
C ALA A 25 5.12 6.71 16.22
N ASP A 26 4.31 6.03 15.39
CA ASP A 26 3.54 6.65 14.31
C ASP A 26 2.14 7.15 14.78
N LEU A 27 1.54 6.49 15.79
CA LEU A 27 0.29 6.97 16.42
C LEU A 27 0.49 8.08 17.46
N ALA A 28 1.67 8.19 18.09
CA ALA A 28 1.94 9.20 19.12
C ALA A 28 2.00 10.65 18.59
N ALA A 29 2.05 10.84 17.26
CA ALA A 29 2.07 12.17 16.65
C ALA A 29 0.67 12.84 16.52
N GLY A 30 -0.41 12.18 16.94
CA GLY A 30 -1.77 12.60 16.55
C GLY A 30 -2.91 12.59 17.57
N VAL A 31 -2.74 12.16 18.83
CA VAL A 31 -3.88 12.06 19.77
C VAL A 31 -3.50 12.49 21.21
N PRO A 32 -4.37 13.23 21.95
CA PRO A 32 -4.11 13.69 23.32
C PRO A 32 -4.09 12.53 24.33
N LYS A 33 -3.33 12.75 25.43
CA LYS A 33 -3.16 11.85 26.57
C LYS A 33 -4.48 11.39 27.24
N ALA A 34 -4.35 10.17 27.78
CA ALA A 34 -4.99 9.57 28.96
C ALA A 34 -6.22 8.66 28.74
N VAL A 35 -6.01 7.35 28.98
CA VAL A 35 -6.68 6.60 30.05
C VAL A 35 -5.65 5.62 30.63
N GLU A 36 -5.27 5.80 31.89
CA GLU A 36 -4.54 4.79 32.68
C GLU A 36 -5.52 3.71 33.10
N THR A 37 -5.22 2.44 32.82
CA THR A 37 -5.87 1.31 33.48
C THR A 37 -4.81 0.49 34.21
N ASN A 38 -4.87 0.57 35.54
CA ASN A 38 -4.04 -0.19 36.47
C ASN A 38 -4.33 -1.69 36.32
N PHE A 39 -3.30 -2.50 36.14
CA PHE A 39 -3.36 -3.94 36.37
C PHE A 39 -2.97 -4.20 37.82
N GLU A 40 -3.96 -4.48 38.68
CA GLU A 40 -3.71 -5.06 39.99
C GLU A 40 -3.56 -6.59 39.86
N ASN A 41 -2.44 -7.10 40.38
CA ASN A 41 -2.18 -8.53 40.56
C ASN A 41 -3.11 -9.11 41.64
N GLY A 42 -3.89 -10.12 41.31
CA GLY A 42 -4.76 -10.85 42.23
C GLY A 42 -4.69 -12.37 42.01
N ALA A 43 -4.53 -13.10 43.11
CA ALA A 43 -4.10 -14.49 43.22
C ALA A 43 -5.05 -15.57 42.64
N TYR A 44 -4.45 -16.73 42.37
CA TYR A 44 -5.07 -18.02 42.06
C TYR A 44 -6.01 -18.52 43.16
N GLU A 45 -7.16 -19.06 42.74
CA GLU A 45 -7.94 -20.21 43.28
C GLU A 45 -9.37 -20.12 42.67
N THR A 46 -10.12 -21.14 42.26
CA THR A 46 -10.08 -22.60 42.36
C THR A 46 -10.84 -23.20 41.17
N ALA A 47 -10.56 -24.46 40.86
CA ALA A 47 -11.12 -25.24 39.76
C ALA A 47 -12.66 -25.32 39.79
N THR A 48 -13.30 -24.92 38.68
CA THR A 48 -14.61 -25.43 38.29
C THR A 48 -14.46 -26.11 36.94
N THR A 49 -14.82 -27.39 36.88
CA THR A 49 -14.82 -28.22 35.68
C THR A 49 -15.63 -27.57 34.57
N LEU A 50 -14.95 -26.97 33.59
CA LEU A 50 -15.54 -26.63 32.30
C LEU A 50 -15.17 -27.74 31.31
N SER A 51 -16.23 -28.36 30.80
CA SER A 51 -16.29 -29.27 29.68
C SER A 51 -15.30 -28.89 28.58
N THR A 52 -14.59 -29.89 28.08
CA THR A 52 -13.76 -29.81 26.87
C THR A 52 -14.64 -29.65 25.62
N GLU A 53 -15.15 -28.44 25.39
CA GLU A 53 -15.77 -28.00 24.12
C GLU A 53 -15.20 -26.65 23.61
N SER A 54 -14.22 -26.06 24.29
CA SER A 54 -13.66 -24.72 23.97
C SER A 54 -12.75 -24.65 22.73
N GLY A 55 -12.62 -25.74 21.97
CA GLY A 55 -11.75 -25.79 20.79
C GLY A 55 -12.31 -25.02 19.58
N ASN A 56 -13.64 -24.94 19.47
CA ASN A 56 -14.33 -24.45 18.27
C ASN A 56 -14.85 -23.01 18.34
N GLU A 57 -14.85 -22.38 19.51
CA GLU A 57 -15.37 -21.01 19.70
C GLU A 57 -14.35 -19.95 19.30
N ILE A 58 -14.77 -19.01 18.43
CA ILE A 58 -13.95 -17.87 18.01
C ILE A 58 -13.59 -17.00 19.22
N GLN A 59 -12.29 -16.79 19.45
CA GLN A 59 -11.78 -15.99 20.55
C GLN A 59 -11.57 -14.54 20.13
N GLN A 60 -11.56 -13.61 21.09
CA GLN A 60 -11.32 -12.19 20.80
C GLN A 60 -9.97 -11.94 20.09
N ALA A 61 -8.96 -12.76 20.39
CA ALA A 61 -7.65 -12.69 19.73
C ALA A 61 -7.73 -13.02 18.23
N ASP A 62 -8.60 -13.94 17.83
CA ASP A 62 -8.81 -14.32 16.42
C ASP A 62 -9.39 -13.13 15.63
N LEU A 63 -10.27 -12.34 16.27
CA LEU A 63 -10.94 -11.19 15.67
C LEU A 63 -10.03 -9.97 15.47
N VAL A 64 -8.90 -9.86 16.18
CA VAL A 64 -7.94 -8.74 16.01
C VAL A 64 -7.38 -8.72 14.59
N ILE A 65 -6.96 -9.88 14.08
CA ILE A 65 -6.43 -10.01 12.71
C ILE A 65 -7.52 -9.73 11.67
N VAL A 66 -8.74 -10.20 11.94
CA VAL A 66 -9.89 -9.98 11.05
C VAL A 66 -10.21 -8.49 10.92
N LYS A 67 -10.18 -7.76 12.05
CA LYS A 67 -10.37 -6.30 12.04
C LYS A 67 -9.33 -5.61 11.16
N ILE A 68 -8.04 -5.93 11.34
CA ILE A 68 -6.94 -5.38 10.52
C ILE A 68 -7.20 -5.63 9.03
N LEU A 69 -7.61 -6.86 8.67
CA LEU A 69 -7.92 -7.24 7.29
C LEU A 69 -9.11 -6.48 6.69
N LEU A 70 -10.16 -6.28 7.47
CA LEU A 70 -11.37 -5.56 7.04
C LEU A 70 -11.15 -4.04 6.92
N ASP A 71 -10.27 -3.48 7.76
CA ASP A 71 -9.87 -2.07 7.72
C ASP A 71 -9.02 -1.74 6.48
N CYS A 72 -8.28 -2.71 5.93
CA CYS A 72 -7.57 -2.56 4.66
C CYS A 72 -8.57 -2.30 3.52
N ASN A 73 -8.39 -1.21 2.77
CA ASN A 73 -9.26 -0.81 1.65
C ASN A 73 -8.46 -0.06 0.57
N GLY A 74 -9.06 0.13 -0.61
CA GLY A 74 -8.39 0.78 -1.73
C GLY A 74 -7.61 -0.21 -2.60
N LEU A 75 -6.68 0.34 -3.38
CA LEU A 75 -5.92 -0.38 -4.41
C LEU A 75 -5.30 -1.69 -3.89
N GLY A 76 -5.48 -2.77 -4.65
CA GLY A 76 -4.87 -4.07 -4.36
C GLY A 76 -5.56 -4.88 -3.27
N TYR A 77 -6.56 -4.31 -2.59
CA TYR A 77 -7.41 -5.02 -1.63
C TYR A 77 -8.72 -5.44 -2.29
N PRO A 78 -9.36 -6.53 -1.79
CA PRO A 78 -10.67 -6.94 -2.29
C PRO A 78 -11.67 -5.79 -2.16
N LYS A 79 -12.47 -5.59 -3.22
CA LYS A 79 -13.44 -4.49 -3.30
C LYS A 79 -14.40 -4.50 -2.11
N SER A 80 -14.99 -3.34 -1.82
CA SER A 80 -15.94 -3.19 -0.71
C SER A 80 -17.16 -4.11 -0.83
N ASN A 81 -17.55 -4.48 -2.05
CA ASN A 81 -18.65 -5.38 -2.36
C ASN A 81 -18.21 -6.81 -2.73
N ALA A 82 -16.93 -7.16 -2.55
CA ALA A 82 -16.45 -8.51 -2.79
C ALA A 82 -17.13 -9.50 -1.83
N GLN A 83 -17.57 -10.64 -2.35
CA GLN A 83 -18.31 -11.63 -1.53
C GLN A 83 -17.44 -12.19 -0.40
N SER A 84 -16.13 -12.33 -0.63
CA SER A 84 -15.19 -12.75 0.41
C SER A 84 -15.11 -11.77 1.58
N ARG A 85 -15.13 -10.45 1.29
CA ARG A 85 -15.16 -9.37 2.30
C ARG A 85 -16.45 -9.43 3.11
N ILE A 86 -17.58 -9.55 2.42
CA ILE A 86 -18.90 -9.62 3.05
C ILE A 86 -18.99 -10.85 3.96
N ALA A 87 -18.53 -12.01 3.50
CA ALA A 87 -18.51 -13.24 4.27
C ALA A 87 -17.63 -13.11 5.53
N LEU A 88 -16.40 -12.59 5.39
CA LEU A 88 -15.51 -12.37 6.53
C LEU A 88 -16.09 -11.37 7.53
N LYS A 89 -16.70 -10.28 7.04
CA LYS A 89 -17.37 -9.29 7.88
C LYS A 89 -18.55 -9.87 8.65
N LYS A 90 -19.35 -10.74 8.03
CA LYS A 90 -20.47 -11.41 8.69
C LYS A 90 -20.00 -12.20 9.92
N ILE A 91 -18.90 -12.94 9.78
CA ILE A 91 -18.32 -13.70 10.90
C ILE A 91 -17.77 -12.76 11.98
N TYR A 92 -17.12 -11.67 11.59
CA TYR A 92 -16.59 -10.68 12.53
C TYR A 92 -17.70 -9.99 13.35
N ASP A 93 -18.82 -9.66 12.72
CA ASP A 93 -19.94 -8.96 13.36
C ASP A 93 -20.77 -9.88 14.28
N ASP A 94 -20.76 -11.20 14.04
CA ASP A 94 -21.54 -12.19 14.80
C ASP A 94 -20.75 -13.49 15.10
N PRO A 95 -19.64 -13.42 15.85
CA PRO A 95 -18.70 -14.53 16.00
C PRO A 95 -19.27 -15.72 16.80
N GLN A 96 -20.35 -15.53 17.56
CA GLN A 96 -20.96 -16.59 18.39
C GLN A 96 -21.73 -17.62 17.54
N ASN A 97 -22.15 -17.24 16.33
CA ASN A 97 -22.90 -18.10 15.41
C ASN A 97 -22.01 -18.77 14.36
N HIS A 98 -20.68 -18.73 14.57
CA HIS A 98 -19.70 -19.22 13.63
C HIS A 98 -18.59 -20.01 14.33
N SER A 99 -18.04 -20.99 13.64
CA SER A 99 -16.91 -21.81 14.07
C SER A 99 -15.57 -21.19 13.68
N LYS A 100 -14.50 -21.60 14.37
CA LYS A 100 -13.13 -21.25 13.95
C LYS A 100 -12.80 -21.70 12.53
N GLU A 101 -13.27 -22.87 12.11
CA GLU A 101 -13.03 -23.36 10.75
C GLU A 101 -13.65 -22.45 9.69
N GLU A 102 -14.90 -22.01 9.90
CA GLU A 102 -15.55 -21.03 9.03
C GLU A 102 -14.79 -19.70 8.98
N LEU A 103 -14.27 -19.24 10.13
CA LEU A 103 -13.45 -18.04 10.19
C LEU A 103 -12.17 -18.17 9.37
N GLU A 104 -11.43 -19.27 9.55
CA GLU A 104 -10.17 -19.53 8.84
C GLU A 104 -10.41 -19.65 7.33
N ASN A 105 -11.48 -20.34 6.91
CA ASN A 105 -11.87 -20.45 5.51
C ASN A 105 -12.25 -19.11 4.91
N ALA A 106 -13.07 -18.30 5.60
CA ALA A 106 -13.44 -16.96 5.14
C ALA A 106 -12.23 -16.02 5.07
N ARG A 107 -11.31 -16.12 6.03
CA ARG A 107 -10.06 -15.34 6.03
C ARG A 107 -9.19 -15.71 4.83
N GLN A 108 -9.01 -17.00 4.56
CA GLN A 108 -8.23 -17.46 3.41
C GLN A 108 -8.90 -17.05 2.09
N ALA A 109 -10.23 -17.18 1.98
CA ALA A 109 -10.98 -16.72 0.81
C ALA A 109 -10.82 -15.21 0.56
N TYR A 110 -10.84 -14.39 1.62
CA TYR A 110 -10.60 -12.94 1.52
C TYR A 110 -9.15 -12.62 1.12
N LEU A 111 -8.18 -13.33 1.69
CA LEU A 111 -6.77 -13.18 1.34
C LEU A 111 -6.47 -13.62 -0.09
N ASP A 112 -7.22 -14.55 -0.66
CA ASP A 112 -7.02 -15.08 -2.02
C ASP A 112 -7.90 -14.39 -3.08
N ASP A 113 -8.85 -13.53 -2.68
CA ASP A 113 -9.75 -12.86 -3.59
C ASP A 113 -8.99 -11.99 -4.59
N THR A 114 -9.19 -12.26 -5.88
CA THR A 114 -8.51 -11.57 -6.98
C THR A 114 -9.31 -10.39 -7.53
N ASP A 115 -10.57 -10.22 -7.12
CA ASP A 115 -11.39 -9.07 -7.47
C ASP A 115 -11.07 -7.86 -6.58
N VAL A 116 -9.91 -7.27 -6.87
CA VAL A 116 -9.36 -6.14 -6.12
C VAL A 116 -9.65 -4.80 -6.76
N GLU A 117 -9.59 -3.73 -5.95
CA GLU A 117 -9.63 -2.37 -6.48
C GLU A 117 -8.38 -2.08 -7.32
N LYS A 118 -8.57 -1.47 -8.49
CA LYS A 118 -7.54 -1.16 -9.48
C LYS A 118 -7.49 0.36 -9.74
N PRO A 119 -6.39 0.87 -10.30
CA PRO A 119 -6.27 2.27 -10.72
C PRO A 119 -7.44 2.73 -11.59
N LYS A 120 -7.90 3.97 -11.37
CA LYS A 120 -9.02 4.60 -12.08
C LYS A 120 -8.49 5.48 -13.20
N ASN A 121 -9.26 5.54 -14.28
CA ASN A 121 -8.90 6.32 -15.46
C ASN A 121 -8.76 7.81 -15.13
N GLY A 122 -7.62 8.40 -15.50
CA GLY A 122 -7.32 9.83 -15.30
C GLY A 122 -6.72 10.19 -13.94
N GLU A 123 -6.75 9.29 -12.95
CA GLU A 123 -6.10 9.50 -11.66
C GLU A 123 -4.58 9.28 -11.74
N ARG A 124 -3.84 9.82 -10.77
CA ARG A 124 -2.38 9.78 -10.72
C ARG A 124 -1.91 8.86 -9.60
N TYR A 125 -0.86 8.09 -9.86
CA TYR A 125 -0.34 7.08 -8.95
C TYR A 125 1.18 7.09 -8.89
N THR A 126 1.74 6.70 -7.74
CA THR A 126 3.12 6.26 -7.62
C THR A 126 3.20 4.74 -7.71
N ILE A 127 4.31 4.22 -8.22
CA ILE A 127 4.57 2.78 -8.35
C ILE A 127 5.85 2.47 -7.58
N LYS A 128 5.81 1.53 -6.64
CA LYS A 128 6.95 1.16 -5.80
C LYS A 128 7.18 -0.34 -5.81
N PHE A 129 8.41 -0.80 -6.03
CA PHE A 129 8.78 -2.18 -5.73
C PHE A 129 9.03 -2.32 -4.22
N TYR A 130 8.55 -3.40 -3.62
CA TYR A 130 8.83 -3.73 -2.22
C TYR A 130 9.86 -4.84 -2.11
N GLY A 131 10.99 -4.56 -1.49
CA GLY A 131 12.01 -5.55 -1.16
C GLY A 131 11.55 -6.50 -0.05
N TYR A 132 12.21 -7.66 0.05
CA TYR A 132 11.94 -8.63 1.11
C TYR A 132 12.25 -8.06 2.50
N ASP A 133 13.25 -7.19 2.58
CA ASP A 133 13.62 -6.38 3.75
C ASP A 133 12.66 -5.20 4.03
N GLN A 134 11.51 -5.16 3.35
CA GLN A 134 10.48 -4.12 3.44
C GLN A 134 10.93 -2.73 2.94
N LYS A 135 12.10 -2.60 2.30
CA LYS A 135 12.46 -1.34 1.64
C LYS A 135 11.58 -1.10 0.43
N ALA A 136 11.12 0.14 0.27
CA ALA A 136 10.38 0.57 -0.91
C ALA A 136 11.34 1.22 -1.92
N PHE A 137 11.21 0.83 -3.18
CA PHE A 137 11.95 1.38 -4.31
C PHE A 137 10.96 2.08 -5.24
N LEU A 138 10.96 3.41 -5.22
CA LEU A 138 10.03 4.22 -6.02
C LEU A 138 10.46 4.23 -7.48
N LEU A 139 9.50 4.03 -8.38
CA LEU A 139 9.71 4.15 -9.82
C LEU A 139 9.71 5.62 -10.23
N ASP A 140 10.81 6.05 -10.83
CA ASP A 140 10.99 7.37 -11.39
C ASP A 140 11.05 7.33 -12.92
N TYR A 141 10.67 8.44 -13.52
CA TYR A 141 10.89 8.74 -14.93
C TYR A 141 11.65 10.07 -15.07
N THR A 142 12.93 9.97 -15.44
CA THR A 142 13.81 11.14 -15.62
C THR A 142 14.67 10.95 -16.87
N GLY A 143 14.88 12.04 -17.63
CA GLY A 143 15.78 12.02 -18.78
C GLY A 143 15.38 11.03 -19.88
N GLY A 144 14.08 10.74 -20.03
CA GLY A 144 13.60 9.81 -21.06
C GLY A 144 13.58 8.34 -20.66
N LYS A 145 13.93 8.00 -19.41
CA LYS A 145 14.14 6.62 -18.96
C LYS A 145 13.53 6.36 -17.58
N VAL A 146 13.02 5.14 -17.37
CA VAL A 146 12.61 4.68 -16.05
C VAL A 146 13.80 4.18 -15.22
N SER A 147 13.77 4.49 -13.94
CA SER A 147 14.72 4.00 -12.93
C SER A 147 14.01 3.82 -11.60
N THR A 148 14.72 3.32 -10.60
CA THR A 148 14.22 3.26 -9.23
C THR A 148 15.23 3.86 -8.26
N HIS A 149 14.75 4.34 -7.13
CA HIS A 149 15.57 4.66 -5.96
C HIS A 149 14.87 4.23 -4.69
N VAL A 150 15.67 4.04 -3.63
CA VAL A 150 15.14 3.70 -2.31
C VAL A 150 14.44 4.92 -1.72
N VAL A 151 13.20 4.75 -1.29
CA VAL A 151 12.42 5.80 -0.61
C VAL A 151 13.02 6.07 0.75
N THR A 152 13.32 7.33 1.02
CA THR A 152 13.76 7.79 2.34
C THR A 152 12.57 8.22 3.20
N SER A 153 12.71 8.14 4.53
CA SER A 153 11.62 8.50 5.44
C SER A 153 11.21 9.97 5.25
N GLY A 154 9.91 10.22 5.08
CA GLY A 154 9.35 11.55 4.86
C GLY A 154 9.45 12.08 3.43
N GLU A 155 10.04 11.31 2.50
CA GLU A 155 10.14 11.69 1.10
C GLU A 155 8.76 11.78 0.45
N GLN A 156 8.49 12.91 -0.22
CA GLN A 156 7.31 13.09 -1.05
C GLN A 156 7.67 12.79 -2.51
N PRO A 157 6.87 12.01 -3.24
CA PRO A 157 7.14 11.69 -4.63
C PRO A 157 7.11 12.97 -5.47
N GLY A 158 8.17 13.19 -6.26
CA GLY A 158 8.20 14.25 -7.26
C GLY A 158 7.30 13.93 -8.47
N GLU A 159 7.14 14.90 -9.37
CA GLU A 159 6.40 14.71 -10.61
C GLU A 159 6.99 13.60 -11.51
N SER A 160 8.30 13.34 -11.40
CA SER A 160 8.99 12.23 -12.09
C SER A 160 8.47 10.85 -11.67
N ALA A 161 7.92 10.72 -10.46
CA ALA A 161 7.43 9.46 -9.91
C ALA A 161 5.91 9.30 -10.00
N CYS A 162 5.23 10.23 -10.67
CA CYS A 162 3.77 10.28 -10.72
C CYS A 162 3.27 9.97 -12.12
N PHE A 163 2.43 8.93 -12.23
CA PHE A 163 1.94 8.44 -13.52
C PHE A 163 0.42 8.51 -13.59
N LYS A 164 -0.12 9.04 -14.68
CA LYS A 164 -1.57 9.09 -14.91
C LYS A 164 -2.04 7.74 -15.45
N ALA A 165 -2.98 7.09 -14.76
CA ALA A 165 -3.55 5.84 -15.25
C ALA A 165 -4.54 6.07 -16.39
N GLN A 166 -4.52 5.18 -17.36
CA GLN A 166 -5.49 5.06 -18.43
C GLN A 166 -6.02 3.62 -18.44
N VAL A 167 -7.32 3.46 -18.19
CA VAL A 167 -7.96 2.13 -18.20
C VAL A 167 -8.31 1.79 -19.65
N LEU A 168 -7.75 0.70 -20.15
CA LEU A 168 -7.96 0.25 -21.52
C LEU A 168 -9.26 -0.57 -21.64
N PRO A 169 -9.85 -0.72 -22.84
CA PRO A 169 -11.10 -1.47 -23.04
C PRO A 169 -11.06 -2.92 -22.55
N ASN A 170 -9.88 -3.55 -22.57
CA ASN A 170 -9.64 -4.91 -22.09
C ASN A 170 -9.41 -5.01 -20.56
N GLY A 171 -9.55 -3.91 -19.82
CA GLY A 171 -9.36 -3.84 -18.37
C GLY A 171 -7.89 -3.79 -17.91
N LYS A 172 -6.92 -3.80 -18.83
CA LYS A 172 -5.52 -3.50 -18.53
C LYS A 172 -5.33 -2.00 -18.28
N ILE A 173 -4.22 -1.65 -17.64
CA ILE A 173 -3.89 -0.26 -17.30
C ILE A 173 -2.66 0.16 -18.09
N ALA A 174 -2.74 1.29 -18.76
CA ALA A 174 -1.55 2.01 -19.24
C ALA A 174 -1.26 3.16 -18.27
N PHE A 175 0.03 3.46 -18.06
CA PHE A 175 0.44 4.59 -17.22
C PHE A 175 1.18 5.61 -18.07
N GLN A 176 0.72 6.86 -18.03
CA GLN A 176 1.28 7.96 -18.79
C GLN A 176 2.20 8.82 -17.91
N THR A 177 3.38 9.14 -18.42
CA THR A 177 4.36 10.06 -17.80
C THR A 177 3.94 11.52 -17.98
N ALA A 178 4.59 12.44 -17.26
CA ALA A 178 4.30 13.87 -17.35
C ALA A 178 4.49 14.45 -18.77
N ASP A 179 5.44 13.92 -19.55
CA ASP A 179 5.71 14.29 -20.94
C ASP A 179 4.90 13.46 -21.96
N LYS A 180 3.84 12.80 -21.50
CA LYS A 180 2.84 12.07 -22.30
C LYS A 180 3.33 10.77 -22.96
N LYS A 181 4.50 10.25 -22.57
CA LYS A 181 4.92 8.89 -22.93
C LYS A 181 4.20 7.84 -22.09
N TYR A 182 4.32 6.58 -22.46
CA TYR A 182 3.63 5.48 -21.80
C TYR A 182 4.61 4.47 -21.24
N LEU A 183 4.42 4.07 -19.98
CA LEU A 183 5.19 3.02 -19.35
C LEU A 183 5.02 1.70 -20.12
N SER A 184 6.11 0.93 -20.17
CA SER A 184 6.19 -0.40 -20.74
C SER A 184 7.15 -1.24 -19.90
N TYR A 185 7.39 -2.49 -20.30
CA TYR A 185 8.28 -3.37 -19.53
C TYR A 185 9.66 -2.74 -19.31
N PRO A 186 10.13 -2.59 -18.04
CA PRO A 186 11.44 -2.04 -17.76
C PRO A 186 12.50 -3.11 -18.04
N THR A 187 13.06 -3.08 -19.24
CA THR A 187 14.00 -4.11 -19.70
C THR A 187 15.34 -4.01 -18.98
N LYS A 188 15.92 -5.16 -18.63
CA LYS A 188 17.31 -5.28 -18.18
C LYS A 188 18.25 -4.57 -19.16
N SER A 189 19.26 -3.87 -18.64
CA SER A 189 20.29 -3.21 -19.45
C SER A 189 21.67 -3.81 -19.17
N PRO A 190 22.44 -4.28 -20.18
CA PRO A 190 22.00 -4.44 -21.57
C PRO A 190 20.91 -5.50 -21.72
N ALA A 191 20.08 -5.37 -22.75
CA ALA A 191 19.01 -6.32 -23.03
C ALA A 191 19.59 -7.68 -23.44
N PRO A 192 18.90 -8.81 -23.14
CA PRO A 192 19.34 -10.12 -23.59
C PRO A 192 19.39 -10.20 -25.12
N THR A 193 20.43 -10.82 -25.68
CA THR A 193 20.64 -10.93 -27.13
C THR A 193 19.57 -11.74 -27.87
N TRP A 194 18.80 -12.54 -27.14
CA TRP A 194 17.69 -13.35 -27.67
C TRP A 194 16.35 -12.59 -27.74
N LEU A 195 16.30 -11.34 -27.24
CA LEU A 195 15.10 -10.51 -27.17
C LEU A 195 15.23 -9.32 -28.12
N THR A 196 14.18 -9.06 -28.91
CA THR A 196 14.03 -7.87 -29.78
C THR A 196 12.70 -7.17 -29.50
N GLY A 197 12.48 -5.98 -30.08
CA GLY A 197 11.23 -5.24 -29.92
C GLY A 197 10.90 -4.85 -28.47
N PHE A 198 11.90 -4.84 -27.59
CA PHE A 198 11.77 -4.44 -26.20
C PHE A 198 11.86 -2.91 -26.07
N SER A 199 11.26 -2.35 -25.03
CA SER A 199 11.45 -0.92 -24.73
C SER A 199 12.81 -0.70 -24.09
N VAL A 200 13.66 0.09 -24.76
CA VAL A 200 15.04 0.40 -24.32
C VAL A 200 15.07 1.20 -23.01
N ASN A 201 14.04 2.01 -22.76
CA ASN A 201 13.97 2.94 -21.63
C ASN A 201 12.76 2.70 -20.71
N GLY A 202 12.05 1.59 -20.90
CA GLY A 202 10.81 1.28 -20.18
C GLY A 202 9.64 2.20 -20.52
N VAL A 203 9.72 2.94 -21.63
CA VAL A 203 8.66 3.82 -22.14
C VAL A 203 8.51 3.74 -23.66
N THR A 204 7.35 4.15 -24.18
CA THR A 204 7.08 4.38 -25.60
C THR A 204 6.48 5.77 -25.81
N ASP A 205 6.69 6.37 -26.98
CA ASP A 205 6.17 7.70 -27.31
C ASP A 205 4.65 7.71 -27.51
N ASN A 206 4.13 6.64 -28.12
CA ASN A 206 2.72 6.46 -28.39
C ASN A 206 2.16 5.28 -27.60
N LEU A 207 0.86 5.34 -27.31
CA LEU A 207 0.13 4.24 -26.71
C LEU A 207 0.01 3.09 -27.72
N ASP A 208 0.61 1.96 -27.40
CA ASP A 208 0.39 0.67 -28.04
C ASP A 208 -0.14 -0.27 -26.96
N GLU A 209 -1.41 -0.66 -27.05
CA GLU A 209 -2.04 -1.51 -26.02
C GLU A 209 -1.35 -2.87 -25.85
N SER A 210 -0.64 -3.36 -26.87
CA SER A 210 0.11 -4.62 -26.78
C SER A 210 1.39 -4.48 -25.94
N VAL A 211 1.97 -3.28 -25.89
CA VAL A 211 3.23 -2.99 -25.19
C VAL A 211 2.98 -2.32 -23.84
N ASN A 212 2.08 -1.34 -23.81
CA ASN A 212 1.77 -0.48 -22.66
C ASN A 212 0.59 -0.98 -21.84
N GLY A 213 -0.20 -1.94 -22.35
CA GLY A 213 -1.28 -2.56 -21.59
C GLY A 213 -0.72 -3.44 -20.48
N LEU A 214 -0.67 -2.91 -19.27
CA LEU A 214 -0.17 -3.62 -18.09
C LEU A 214 -1.29 -4.40 -17.43
N GLU A 215 -1.07 -5.70 -17.25
CA GLU A 215 -1.96 -6.57 -16.49
C GLU A 215 -1.57 -6.52 -15.02
N LEU A 216 -2.44 -5.93 -14.20
CA LEU A 216 -2.28 -5.89 -12.75
C LEU A 216 -2.93 -7.13 -12.13
N GLN A 217 -2.09 -8.00 -11.58
CA GLN A 217 -2.50 -9.20 -10.86
C GLN A 217 -2.30 -8.96 -9.36
N LYS A 218 -3.26 -9.34 -8.51
CA LYS A 218 -3.05 -9.27 -7.06
C LYS A 218 -1.83 -10.11 -6.68
N ALA A 219 -0.94 -9.56 -5.85
CA ALA A 219 0.21 -10.30 -5.34
C ALA A 219 -0.26 -11.46 -4.45
N GLY A 220 0.33 -12.63 -4.66
CA GLY A 220 -0.06 -13.87 -4.01
C GLY A 220 1.09 -14.85 -3.93
N LYS A 221 0.85 -16.01 -3.32
CA LYS A 221 1.84 -17.08 -3.20
C LYS A 221 2.24 -17.61 -4.59
N GLY A 222 3.48 -18.06 -4.72
CA GLY A 222 4.02 -18.62 -5.94
C GLY A 222 5.31 -19.37 -5.68
N THR A 223 5.76 -20.16 -6.66
CA THR A 223 6.94 -21.04 -6.52
C THR A 223 8.24 -20.28 -6.20
N LYS A 224 8.31 -18.98 -6.52
CA LYS A 224 9.46 -18.09 -6.28
C LYS A 224 9.14 -16.91 -5.36
N VAL A 225 7.95 -16.89 -4.75
CA VAL A 225 7.50 -15.86 -3.80
C VAL A 225 7.63 -16.44 -2.40
N LYS A 226 8.68 -16.05 -1.69
CA LYS A 226 8.92 -16.45 -0.30
C LYS A 226 8.24 -15.44 0.62
N SER A 227 7.13 -15.80 1.24
CA SER A 227 6.55 -14.97 2.31
C SER A 227 5.70 -15.81 3.25
N GLU A 228 6.05 -15.77 4.54
CA GLU A 228 5.22 -16.35 5.61
C GLU A 228 4.20 -15.33 6.13
N ASN A 229 4.55 -14.05 6.12
CA ASN A 229 3.64 -12.96 6.47
C ASN A 229 2.80 -12.55 5.25
N PHE A 230 1.48 -12.69 5.35
CA PHE A 230 0.55 -12.32 4.27
C PHE A 230 0.56 -10.81 3.98
N LEU A 231 0.86 -9.96 4.96
CA LEU A 231 0.89 -8.49 4.81
C LEU A 231 1.98 -8.01 3.84
N ASN A 232 3.01 -8.82 3.63
CA ASN A 232 4.03 -8.53 2.62
C ASN A 232 3.42 -8.46 1.21
N LEU A 233 2.37 -9.24 0.95
CA LEU A 233 1.74 -9.34 -0.38
C LEU A 233 0.36 -8.67 -0.44
N PHE A 234 -0.39 -8.65 0.67
CA PHE A 234 -1.74 -8.11 0.71
C PHE A 234 -1.76 -6.60 0.39
N GLY A 235 -2.67 -6.16 -0.48
CA GLY A 235 -2.71 -4.78 -0.99
C GLY A 235 -1.73 -4.46 -2.12
N LYS A 236 -0.97 -5.45 -2.60
CA LYS A 236 0.07 -5.25 -3.62
C LYS A 236 -0.24 -6.03 -4.89
N PHE A 237 0.50 -5.74 -5.95
CA PHE A 237 0.33 -6.30 -7.28
C PHE A 237 1.61 -6.98 -7.78
N PHE A 238 1.44 -7.89 -8.72
CA PHE A 238 2.41 -8.18 -9.76
C PHE A 238 1.97 -7.47 -11.04
N ILE A 239 2.92 -6.92 -11.78
CA ILE A 239 2.66 -6.31 -13.09
C ILE A 239 3.20 -7.24 -14.17
N LYS A 240 2.31 -7.69 -15.07
CA LYS A 240 2.67 -8.49 -16.23
C LYS A 240 2.47 -7.69 -17.52
N SER A 241 3.47 -7.70 -18.39
CA SER A 241 3.40 -7.03 -19.70
C SER A 241 4.34 -7.66 -20.71
N LYS A 242 4.23 -7.21 -21.98
CA LYS A 242 5.12 -7.61 -23.05
C LYS A 242 6.54 -7.15 -22.79
N ARG A 243 7.49 -8.08 -22.78
CA ARG A 243 8.94 -7.83 -22.68
C ARG A 243 9.55 -7.50 -24.03
N GLY A 244 9.03 -8.09 -25.10
CA GLY A 244 9.54 -8.00 -26.46
C GLY A 244 9.15 -9.25 -27.25
N ASN A 245 9.95 -9.60 -28.23
CA ASN A 245 9.79 -10.77 -29.09
C ASN A 245 11.08 -11.60 -29.08
N ARG A 246 10.98 -12.91 -29.23
CA ARG A 246 12.17 -13.74 -29.45
C ARG A 246 12.79 -13.45 -30.80
N THR A 247 14.12 -13.37 -30.86
CA THR A 247 14.84 -13.09 -32.12
C THR A 247 14.74 -14.21 -33.16
N ASP A 248 14.59 -15.46 -32.72
CA ASP A 248 14.57 -16.65 -33.59
C ASP A 248 13.18 -16.93 -34.18
N THR A 249 12.12 -16.77 -33.39
CA THR A 249 10.74 -17.11 -33.80
C THR A 249 9.82 -15.92 -33.98
N ASN A 250 10.27 -14.71 -33.61
CA ASN A 250 9.44 -13.50 -33.51
C ASN A 250 8.23 -13.64 -32.57
N GLN A 251 8.17 -14.69 -31.75
CA GLN A 251 7.07 -14.89 -30.80
C GLN A 251 7.15 -13.88 -29.67
N GLU A 252 5.99 -13.36 -29.28
CA GLU A 252 5.87 -12.42 -28.17
C GLU A 252 6.26 -13.07 -26.85
N VAL A 253 7.06 -12.36 -26.06
CA VAL A 253 7.49 -12.77 -24.74
C VAL A 253 6.80 -11.89 -23.71
N GLN A 254 5.94 -12.50 -22.89
CA GLN A 254 5.36 -11.86 -21.71
C GLN A 254 6.28 -12.05 -20.50
N GLY A 255 6.16 -11.16 -19.52
CA GLY A 255 6.82 -11.40 -18.23
C GLY A 255 6.42 -10.41 -17.15
N PHE A 256 6.91 -10.68 -15.95
CA PHE A 256 6.63 -9.87 -14.78
C PHE A 256 7.70 -8.82 -14.58
N TRP A 257 7.27 -7.63 -14.18
CA TRP A 257 8.18 -6.57 -13.77
C TRP A 257 8.98 -7.09 -12.56
N MET A 258 10.30 -6.91 -12.59
CA MET A 258 11.19 -7.43 -11.56
C MET A 258 12.36 -6.49 -11.34
N LEU A 259 12.69 -6.29 -10.07
CA LEU A 259 13.83 -5.51 -9.60
C LEU A 259 14.80 -6.44 -8.87
N ASP A 260 16.09 -6.36 -9.22
CA ASP A 260 17.17 -6.79 -8.33
C ASP A 260 17.34 -5.71 -7.27
N ILE A 261 16.86 -5.98 -6.06
CA ILE A 261 16.79 -5.01 -4.96
C ILE A 261 18.16 -4.75 -4.33
N VAL A 262 19.14 -5.63 -4.57
CA VAL A 262 20.52 -5.45 -4.10
C VAL A 262 21.27 -4.50 -5.04
N LYS A 263 21.04 -4.64 -6.36
CA LYS A 263 21.69 -3.80 -7.39
C LYS A 263 20.88 -2.56 -7.76
N ASN A 264 19.63 -2.48 -7.32
CA ASN A 264 18.66 -1.47 -7.73
C ASN A 264 18.58 -1.36 -9.27
N SER A 265 18.39 -2.52 -9.93
CA SER A 265 18.37 -2.62 -11.39
C SER A 265 17.28 -3.57 -11.85
N PHE A 266 16.61 -3.23 -12.96
CA PHE A 266 15.60 -4.11 -13.53
C PHE A 266 16.17 -5.40 -14.08
N ASP A 267 15.39 -6.47 -13.97
CA ASP A 267 15.69 -7.76 -14.54
C ASP A 267 14.43 -8.43 -15.12
N GLY A 268 14.58 -9.64 -15.64
CA GLY A 268 13.61 -10.32 -16.46
C GLY A 268 13.11 -11.64 -15.89
N THR A 269 11.80 -11.87 -15.87
CA THR A 269 11.23 -13.15 -15.44
C THR A 269 9.88 -13.45 -16.11
N ASP A 270 9.56 -14.74 -16.22
CA ASP A 270 8.26 -15.28 -16.64
C ASP A 270 7.33 -15.60 -15.46
N VAL A 271 7.86 -15.67 -14.23
CA VAL A 271 7.11 -15.86 -12.97
C VAL A 271 7.47 -14.78 -11.94
N PRO A 272 6.57 -14.38 -11.03
CA PRO A 272 6.89 -13.36 -10.03
C PRO A 272 7.88 -13.87 -8.97
N PHE A 273 8.76 -12.98 -8.51
CA PHE A 273 9.72 -13.25 -7.43
C PHE A 273 9.42 -12.41 -6.19
N PHE A 274 9.73 -12.95 -5.02
CA PHE A 274 9.85 -12.18 -3.78
C PHE A 274 10.82 -12.91 -2.86
N ASN A 275 12.07 -12.44 -2.80
CA ASN A 275 13.13 -12.97 -1.94
C ASN A 275 14.18 -11.88 -1.66
N GLU A 276 15.24 -12.24 -0.95
CA GLU A 276 16.31 -11.33 -0.52
C GLU A 276 17.04 -10.58 -1.64
N GLN A 277 16.93 -11.02 -2.90
CA GLN A 277 17.57 -10.37 -4.05
C GLN A 277 16.58 -9.85 -5.09
N LEU A 278 15.48 -10.56 -5.34
CA LEU A 278 14.57 -10.26 -6.45
C LEU A 278 13.17 -10.00 -5.93
N SER A 279 12.55 -8.91 -6.42
CA SER A 279 11.15 -8.60 -6.14
C SER A 279 10.38 -8.20 -7.38
N SER A 280 9.19 -8.79 -7.52
CA SER A 280 8.13 -8.40 -8.44
C SER A 280 6.94 -7.76 -7.71
N VAL A 281 7.02 -7.65 -6.38
CA VAL A 281 5.92 -7.14 -5.53
C VAL A 281 5.87 -5.63 -5.66
N ILE A 282 4.75 -5.11 -6.13
CA ILE A 282 4.57 -3.70 -6.45
C ILE A 282 3.41 -3.11 -5.66
N LEU A 283 3.68 -2.04 -4.93
CA LEU A 283 2.65 -1.20 -4.33
C LEU A 283 2.33 -0.04 -5.29
N ILE A 284 1.04 0.16 -5.56
CA ILE A 284 0.54 1.31 -6.33
C ILE A 284 -0.27 2.17 -5.36
N GLU A 285 0.05 3.45 -5.26
CA GLU A 285 -0.60 4.36 -4.32
C GLU A 285 -1.14 5.58 -5.05
N PRO A 286 -2.36 6.07 -4.72
CA PRO A 286 -2.87 7.31 -5.28
C PRO A 286 -1.97 8.47 -4.86
N VAL A 287 -1.61 9.31 -5.81
CA VAL A 287 -1.01 10.60 -5.52
C VAL A 287 -2.10 11.45 -4.88
N LYS A 288 -1.99 11.69 -3.57
CA LYS A 288 -2.85 12.63 -2.88
C LYS A 288 -2.55 14.01 -3.44
N VAL A 289 -3.39 14.46 -4.38
CA VAL A 289 -3.44 15.88 -4.72
C VAL A 289 -3.77 16.57 -3.40
N ALA A 290 -2.86 17.42 -2.90
CA ALA A 290 -3.25 18.37 -1.90
C ALA A 290 -4.39 19.16 -2.54
N ASN A 291 -5.64 18.86 -2.18
CA ASN A 291 -6.81 19.52 -2.73
C ASN A 291 -6.49 21.00 -2.75
N GLY A 292 -6.49 21.56 -3.96
CA GLY A 292 -6.01 22.90 -4.22
C GLY A 292 -6.57 23.86 -3.18
N ILE A 293 -5.73 24.80 -2.76
CA ILE A 293 -6.13 25.96 -1.96
C ILE A 293 -7.48 26.42 -2.52
N GLN A 294 -8.56 26.14 -1.81
CA GLN A 294 -9.83 26.78 -2.11
C GLN A 294 -9.58 28.26 -1.90
N HIS A 295 -9.50 28.99 -3.01
CA HIS A 295 -9.73 30.42 -3.02
C HIS A 295 -11.10 30.60 -2.37
N ILE A 296 -11.11 30.91 -1.08
CA ILE A 296 -12.33 31.40 -0.44
C ILE A 296 -12.40 32.83 -0.92
N ASP A 297 -13.16 33.04 -1.99
CA ASP A 297 -13.58 34.36 -2.39
C ASP A 297 -14.22 35.07 -1.19
N GLU A 298 -13.96 36.37 -1.15
CA GLU A 298 -14.26 37.30 -0.07
C GLU A 298 -15.69 37.17 0.48
N LEU A 299 -15.83 37.55 1.76
CA LEU A 299 -17.10 37.75 2.48
C LEU A 299 -17.79 36.52 3.09
N ALA A 300 -17.06 35.75 3.91
CA ALA A 300 -17.71 35.05 5.03
C ALA A 300 -17.31 35.69 6.36
N LYS A 301 -18.10 36.67 6.82
CA LYS A 301 -18.13 37.06 8.24
C LYS A 301 -18.43 35.81 9.06
N ARG A 302 -17.43 35.27 9.75
CA ARG A 302 -17.64 34.28 10.82
C ARG A 302 -17.00 34.78 12.10
N THR A 303 -17.88 35.19 12.99
CA THR A 303 -17.67 35.51 14.40
C THR A 303 -17.28 34.24 15.17
N GLY A 304 -16.16 34.27 15.88
CA GLY A 304 -15.76 33.23 16.84
C GLY A 304 -14.27 32.90 16.77
N GLU A 305 -13.48 33.51 17.68
CA GLU A 305 -12.11 33.17 18.08
C GLU A 305 -11.16 32.64 16.98
N ASN A 306 -10.58 33.55 16.20
CA ASN A 306 -9.47 33.20 15.31
C ASN A 306 -8.25 32.74 16.14
N ARG A 307 -7.88 31.47 16.03
CA ARG A 307 -6.61 30.94 16.52
C ARG A 307 -5.54 31.23 15.48
N ILE A 308 -4.82 32.34 15.67
CA ILE A 308 -3.74 32.79 14.79
C ILE A 308 -2.41 32.34 15.38
N TYR A 309 -1.54 31.78 14.54
CA TYR A 309 -0.20 31.35 14.90
C TYR A 309 0.83 31.84 13.88
N THR A 310 2.06 32.02 14.32
CA THR A 310 3.23 32.13 13.42
C THR A 310 3.49 30.80 12.71
N LEU A 311 4.33 30.80 11.67
CA LEU A 311 4.86 29.57 11.07
C LEU A 311 5.61 28.67 12.08
N PHE A 312 6.08 29.24 13.20
CA PHE A 312 6.79 28.53 14.26
C PHE A 312 5.85 28.06 15.39
N GLY A 313 4.53 28.11 15.20
CA GLY A 313 3.55 27.60 16.17
C GLY A 313 3.27 28.52 17.36
N GLN A 314 3.88 29.70 17.42
CA GLN A 314 3.58 30.69 18.46
C GLN A 314 2.21 31.33 18.22
N ARG A 315 1.33 31.29 19.22
CA ARG A 315 -0.02 31.91 19.15
C ARG A 315 0.07 33.43 19.21
N ILE A 316 -0.70 34.10 18.36
CA ILE A 316 -0.80 35.56 18.28
C ILE A 316 -2.23 35.98 18.61
N PHE A 317 -2.37 37.01 19.44
CA PHE A 317 -3.65 37.58 19.84
C PHE A 317 -3.84 38.94 19.17
N VAL A 318 -4.59 38.97 18.07
CA VAL A 318 -4.97 40.21 17.36
C VAL A 318 -6.47 40.19 17.07
N LYS A 319 -7.09 41.38 17.07
CA LYS A 319 -8.53 41.51 16.80
C LYS A 319 -8.85 41.35 15.31
N LYS A 320 -7.95 41.78 14.42
CA LYS A 320 -8.08 41.63 12.96
C LYS A 320 -6.77 41.15 12.33
N LEU A 321 -6.89 40.42 11.23
CA LEU A 321 -5.74 39.95 10.43
C LEU A 321 -4.94 41.11 9.82
N SER A 322 -5.61 42.22 9.50
CA SER A 322 -4.99 43.46 8.98
C SER A 322 -4.02 44.11 9.96
N ASP A 323 -4.10 43.75 11.24
CA ASP A 323 -3.25 44.33 12.29
C ASP A 323 -1.90 43.59 12.38
N LEU A 324 -1.72 42.50 11.63
CA LEU A 324 -0.47 41.75 11.56
C LEU A 324 0.48 42.39 10.55
N PRO A 325 1.80 42.39 10.84
CA PRO A 325 2.80 42.69 9.83
C PRO A 325 2.64 41.79 8.60
N ARG A 326 3.07 42.28 7.43
CA ARG A 326 3.10 41.48 6.20
C ARG A 326 3.90 40.20 6.42
N GLY A 327 3.30 39.06 6.14
CA GLY A 327 3.88 37.76 6.47
C GLY A 327 2.92 36.60 6.31
N ILE A 328 3.41 35.39 6.53
CA ILE A 328 2.62 34.15 6.45
C ILE A 328 2.24 33.71 7.87
N TYR A 329 0.95 33.48 8.09
CA TYR A 329 0.39 33.06 9.38
C TYR A 329 -0.47 31.82 9.23
N ILE A 330 -0.63 31.05 10.31
CA ILE A 330 -1.58 29.95 10.38
C ILE A 330 -2.83 30.47 11.09
N VAL A 331 -3.95 30.55 10.40
CA VAL A 331 -5.21 31.07 10.91
C VAL A 331 -6.22 29.93 10.89
N ASN A 332 -6.65 29.48 12.06
CA ASN A 332 -7.55 28.33 12.21
C ASN A 332 -7.08 27.09 11.42
N GLY A 333 -5.76 26.83 11.46
CA GLY A 333 -5.14 25.67 10.79
C GLY A 333 -4.80 25.88 9.30
N LYS A 334 -5.04 27.06 8.72
CA LYS A 334 -4.73 27.36 7.31
C LYS A 334 -3.62 28.40 7.18
N LYS A 335 -2.68 28.21 6.25
CA LYS A 335 -1.67 29.22 5.91
C LYS A 335 -2.32 30.38 5.15
N VAL A 336 -2.13 31.60 5.63
CA VAL A 336 -2.67 32.84 5.07
C VAL A 336 -1.52 33.82 4.90
N LEU A 337 -1.41 34.43 3.71
CA LEU A 337 -0.51 35.54 3.45
C LEU A 337 -1.23 36.85 3.79
N VAL A 338 -0.76 37.55 4.83
CA VAL A 338 -1.17 38.92 5.13
C VAL A 338 -0.31 39.84 4.24
N LYS A 339 -0.98 40.66 3.42
CA LYS A 339 -0.34 41.62 2.50
C LYS A 339 -0.23 42.98 3.17
#